data_AF-A0A849IQC2-F1
#
_entry.id   AF-A0A849IQC2-F1
#
_cell.length_a   1.000
_cell.length_b   1.000
_cell.length_c   1.000
_cell.angle_alpha   90.00
_cell.angle_beta   90.00
_cell.angle_gamma   90.00
#
_symmetry.space_group_name_H-M   'P 1'
#
loop_
_entity.id
_entity.type
_entity.pdbx_description
1 polymer ?
#
loop_
_entity_poly.entity_id
_entity_poly.type
_entity_poly.pdbx_seq_one_letter_code
_entity_poly.pdbx_strand_id
1 'polypeptide(L)'
;LCRKGMGPGAIDRNWASYGSEVVTGNLEEWQRRMLCDPQTSGGLLVSCSPGSVPQVLELFRSEGFFEAAVIGRLLEGDPVVKVA
;
A
#
# COMPACT_ATOMS: atom_id res chain seq x y z
N LEU A 1 -6.46 15.04 7.83
CA LEU A 1 -7.42 14.32 8.71
C LEU A 1 -6.72 13.23 9.51
N CYS A 2 -5.99 12.32 8.85
CA CYS A 2 -5.25 11.24 9.52
C CYS A 2 -4.24 11.75 10.59
N ARG A 3 -3.46 12.81 10.29
CA ARG A 3 -2.58 13.49 11.27
C ARG A 3 -3.29 14.01 12.53
N LYS A 4 -4.61 14.21 12.47
CA LYS A 4 -5.45 14.63 13.60
C LYS A 4 -6.10 13.43 14.33
N GLY A 5 -5.67 12.21 14.02
CA GLY A 5 -6.20 10.96 14.59
C GLY A 5 -7.53 10.49 14.00
N MET A 6 -8.15 11.25 13.09
CA MET A 6 -9.46 10.91 12.52
C MET A 6 -9.35 9.78 11.49
N GLY A 7 -10.19 8.76 11.65
CA GLY A 7 -10.37 7.65 10.71
C GLY A 7 -11.35 6.62 11.26
N PRO A 8 -11.84 5.67 10.44
CA PRO A 8 -12.75 4.64 10.89
C PRO A 8 -12.06 3.68 11.87
N GLY A 9 -12.81 3.12 12.82
CA GLY A 9 -12.29 2.11 13.76
C GLY A 9 -11.84 0.79 13.09
N ALA A 10 -12.08 0.65 11.79
CA ALA A 10 -11.52 -0.44 10.99
C ALA A 10 -10.00 -0.36 10.83
N ILE A 11 -9.40 0.83 10.93
CA ILE A 11 -7.93 1.01 10.89
C ILE A 11 -7.26 0.13 11.96
N ASP A 12 -7.76 0.20 13.20
CA ASP A 12 -7.15 -0.51 14.31
C ASP A 12 -7.40 -2.03 14.21
N ARG A 13 -8.54 -2.44 13.64
CA ARG A 13 -8.82 -3.87 13.36
C ARG A 13 -7.92 -4.44 12.27
N ASN A 14 -7.68 -3.66 11.22
CA ASN A 14 -6.77 -4.00 10.15
C ASN A 14 -5.34 -4.17 10.69
N TRP A 15 -4.86 -3.20 11.48
CA TRP A 15 -3.55 -3.31 12.12
C TRP A 15 -3.46 -4.51 13.07
N ALA A 16 -4.49 -4.79 13.87
CA ALA A 16 -4.52 -5.98 14.73
C ALA A 16 -4.51 -7.30 13.93
N SER A 17 -5.02 -7.30 12.70
CA SER A 17 -5.11 -8.49 11.85
C SER A 17 -3.78 -8.88 11.20
N TYR A 18 -3.02 -7.91 10.69
CA TYR A 18 -1.82 -8.19 9.89
C TYR A 18 -0.59 -7.40 10.34
N GLY A 19 -0.68 -6.56 11.36
CA GLY A 19 0.43 -5.72 11.83
C GLY A 19 1.65 -6.53 12.30
N SER A 20 1.47 -7.79 12.72
CA SER A 20 2.57 -8.71 13.05
C SER A 20 3.40 -9.14 11.84
N GLU A 21 2.84 -9.04 10.62
CA GLU A 21 3.50 -9.39 9.36
C GLU A 21 4.14 -8.16 8.67
N VAL A 22 4.08 -6.99 9.32
CA VAL A 22 4.60 -5.73 8.80
C VAL A 22 5.79 -5.26 9.64
N VAL A 23 6.95 -5.13 9.00
CA VAL A 23 8.12 -4.47 9.59
C VAL A 23 8.10 -3.00 9.17
N THR A 24 7.84 -2.13 10.12
CA THR A 24 7.85 -0.68 9.93
C THR A 24 9.20 -0.09 10.33
N GLY A 25 9.73 0.84 9.53
CA GLY A 25 10.80 1.75 9.97
C GLY A 25 10.27 2.79 10.97
N ASN A 26 10.89 3.97 10.99
CA ASN A 26 10.41 5.11 11.79
C ASN A 26 9.18 5.76 11.12
N LEU A 27 8.04 5.08 11.18
CA LEU A 27 6.75 5.65 10.80
C LEU A 27 6.09 6.30 12.01
N GLU A 28 5.64 7.54 11.84
CA GLU A 28 4.74 8.19 12.77
C GLU A 28 3.40 7.44 12.79
N GLU A 29 2.70 7.49 13.92
CA GLU A 29 1.43 6.76 14.09
C GLU A 29 0.42 7.05 12.99
N TRP A 30 0.29 8.31 12.56
CA TRP A 30 -0.64 8.68 11.50
C TRP A 30 -0.27 8.09 10.14
N GLN A 31 1.03 7.85 9.87
CA GLN A 31 1.47 7.19 8.63
C GLN A 31 1.05 5.71 8.65
N ARG A 32 1.28 5.03 9.77
CA ARG A 32 0.82 3.65 9.96
C ARG A 32 -0.71 3.55 9.85
N ARG A 33 -1.44 4.48 10.48
CA ARG A 33 -2.91 4.54 10.39
C ARG A 33 -3.39 4.74 8.95
N MET A 34 -2.70 5.58 8.17
CA MET A 34 -3.02 5.78 6.76
C MET A 34 -2.87 4.49 5.93
N LEU A 35 -1.83 3.69 6.20
CA LEU A 35 -1.61 2.42 5.50
C LEU A 35 -2.67 1.36 5.80
N CYS A 36 -3.34 1.48 6.96
CA CYS A 36 -4.37 0.54 7.40
C CYS A 36 -5.80 1.02 7.12
N ASP A 37 -5.96 2.19 6.48
CA ASP A 37 -7.26 2.79 6.20
C ASP A 37 -8.06 1.96 5.17
N PRO A 38 -9.27 1.49 5.51
CA PRO A 38 -10.08 0.70 4.58
C PRO A 38 -10.48 1.54 3.37
N GLN A 39 -10.23 1.01 2.16
CA GLN A 39 -10.63 1.66 0.91
C GLN A 39 -11.93 1.04 0.39
N THR A 40 -13.04 1.78 0.44
CA THR A 40 -14.28 1.40 -0.25
C THR A 40 -14.11 1.67 -1.73
N SER A 41 -14.30 0.65 -2.58
CA SER A 41 -14.04 0.73 -4.02
C SER A 41 -12.61 1.19 -4.34
N GLY A 42 -11.63 0.58 -3.64
CA GLY A 42 -10.21 0.87 -3.84
C GLY A 42 -9.71 0.59 -5.26
N GLY A 43 -8.47 1.00 -5.52
CA GLY A 43 -7.81 0.78 -6.80
C GLY A 43 -7.30 -0.65 -7.00
N LEU A 44 -6.56 -0.83 -8.09
CA LEU A 44 -5.91 -2.10 -8.42
C LEU A 44 -4.49 -2.14 -7.83
N LEU A 45 -4.11 -3.29 -7.28
CA LEU A 45 -2.73 -3.61 -6.90
C LEU A 45 -2.23 -4.74 -7.79
N VAL A 46 -1.13 -4.51 -8.52
CA VAL A 46 -0.61 -5.44 -9.53
C VAL A 46 0.88 -5.68 -9.31
N SER A 47 1.32 -6.93 -9.47
CA SER A 47 2.73 -7.30 -9.56
C SER A 47 3.07 -7.68 -11.01
N CYS A 48 4.25 -7.26 -11.47
CA CYS A 48 4.77 -7.61 -12.79
C CYS A 48 6.30 -7.74 -12.76
N SER A 49 6.87 -8.33 -13.80
CA SER A 49 8.33 -8.40 -13.93
C SER A 49 8.94 -6.99 -14.08
N PRO A 50 10.18 -6.75 -13.61
CA PRO A 50 10.81 -5.42 -13.74
C PRO A 50 10.85 -4.89 -15.18
N GLY A 51 11.03 -5.78 -16.17
CA GLY A 51 11.05 -5.40 -17.58
C GLY A 51 9.68 -5.03 -18.17
N SER A 52 8.59 -5.35 -17.47
CA SER A 52 7.21 -5.06 -17.89
C SER A 52 6.64 -3.78 -17.29
N VAL A 53 7.34 -3.14 -16.34
CA VAL A 53 6.87 -1.95 -15.63
C VAL A 53 6.44 -0.82 -16.59
N PRO A 54 7.24 -0.45 -17.63
CA PRO A 54 6.85 0.63 -18.53
C PRO A 54 5.54 0.34 -19.27
N GLN A 55 5.37 -0.88 -19.77
CA GLN A 55 4.17 -1.29 -20.52
C GLN A 55 2.94 -1.35 -19.62
N VAL A 56 3.09 -1.83 -18.38
CA VAL A 56 1.99 -1.88 -17.41
C VAL A 56 1.54 -0.47 -17.03
N LEU A 57 2.48 0.44 -16.75
CA LEU A 57 2.15 1.83 -16.43
C LEU A 57 1.49 2.55 -17.61
N GLU A 58 1.95 2.30 -18.84
CA GLU A 58 1.33 2.88 -20.04
C GLU A 58 -0.10 2.37 -20.24
N LEU A 59 -0.34 1.06 -20.07
CA LEU A 59 -1.67 0.47 -20.14
C LEU A 59 -2.62 1.11 -19.09
N PHE A 60 -2.16 1.28 -17.85
CA PHE A 60 -2.97 1.95 -16.84
C PHE A 60 -3.33 3.39 -17.26
N ARG A 61 -2.36 4.15 -17.77
CA ARG A 61 -2.63 5.53 -18.24
C ARG A 61 -3.59 5.54 -19.43
N SER A 62 -3.46 4.63 -20.39
CA SER A 62 -4.35 4.57 -21.56
C SER A 62 -5.79 4.24 -21.18
N GLU A 63 -5.98 3.45 -20.12
CA GLU A 63 -7.29 3.11 -19.56
C GLU A 63 -7.81 4.15 -18.54
N GLY A 64 -7.14 5.29 -18.39
CA GLY A 64 -7.58 6.41 -17.54
C GLY A 64 -7.08 6.39 -16.09
N PHE A 65 -6.19 5.47 -15.72
CA PHE A 65 -5.54 5.41 -14.42
C PHE A 65 -4.22 6.21 -14.41
N PHE A 66 -4.32 7.53 -14.53
CA PHE A 66 -3.15 8.43 -14.67
C PHE A 66 -2.19 8.43 -13.48
N GLU A 67 -2.71 8.12 -12.29
CA GLU A 67 -1.96 8.07 -11.02
C GLU A 67 -1.31 6.70 -10.75
N ALA A 68 -1.35 5.77 -11.70
CA ALA A 68 -0.69 4.47 -11.54
C ALA A 68 0.82 4.67 -11.32
N ALA A 69 1.33 4.08 -10.24
CA ALA A 69 2.71 4.25 -9.80
C ALA A 69 3.29 2.95 -9.25
N VAL A 70 4.62 2.83 -9.34
CA VAL A 70 5.36 1.78 -8.64
C VAL A 70 5.48 2.18 -7.17
N ILE A 71 4.82 1.43 -6.29
CA ILE A 71 4.80 1.70 -4.84
C ILE A 71 5.70 0.76 -4.03
N GLY A 72 6.40 -0.16 -4.69
CA GLY A 72 7.24 -1.15 -4.02
C GLY A 72 7.81 -2.19 -4.96
N ARG A 73 8.38 -3.24 -4.38
CA ARG A 73 8.93 -4.40 -5.10
C ARG A 73 8.75 -5.66 -4.26
N LEU A 74 8.59 -6.79 -4.94
CA LEU A 74 8.66 -8.12 -4.33
C LEU A 74 10.11 -8.62 -4.40
N LEU A 75 10.57 -9.20 -3.31
CA LEU A 75 11.90 -9.80 -3.18
C LEU A 75 11.73 -11.23 -2.70
N GLU A 76 12.68 -12.10 -3.03
CA GLU A 76 12.77 -13.43 -2.42
C GLU A 76 13.10 -13.30 -0.93
N GLY A 77 12.50 -14.15 -0.10
CA GLY A 77 12.71 -14.19 1.35
C GLY A 77 11.44 -14.48 2.13
N ASP A 78 11.46 -14.12 3.41
CA ASP A 78 10.34 -14.30 4.32
C ASP A 78 9.08 -13.54 3.83
N PRO A 79 7.87 -14.08 4.07
CA PRO A 79 6.62 -13.44 3.67
C PRO A 79 6.31 -12.26 4.60
N VAL A 80 7.01 -11.14 4.41
CA VAL A 80 6.91 -9.95 5.25
C VAL A 80 6.75 -8.69 4.41
N VAL A 81 5.92 -7.76 4.87
CA VAL A 81 5.80 -6.42 4.27
C VAL A 81 6.75 -5.48 5.00
N LYS A 82 7.70 -4.88 4.28
CA LYS A 82 8.60 -3.86 4.84
C LYS A 82 8.17 -2.49 4.36
N VAL A 83 7.91 -1.58 5.29
CA VAL A 83 7.57 -0.19 5.00
C VAL A 83 8.58 0.72 5.66
N ALA A 84 9.21 1.60 4.87
CA ALA A 84 10.25 2.53 5.30
C ALA A 84 9.91 3.95 4.87
#